data_AF-A0A9P1EXZ8-F1
#
_entry.id   AF-A0A9P1EXZ8-F1
#
_cell.length_a   1.000
_cell.length_b   1.000
_cell.length_c   1.000
_cell.angle_alpha   90.00
_cell.angle_beta   90.00
_cell.angle_gamma   90.00
#
_symmetry.space_group_name_H-M   'P 1'
#
loop_
_entity.id
_entity.type
_entity.pdbx_description
1 polymer ?
#
loop_
_entity_poly.entity_id
_entity_poly.type
_entity_poly.pdbx_seq_one_letter_code
_entity_poly.pdbx_strand_id
1 'polypeptide(L)'
;MLRFIVGLSSVVLAAALFNPLLPTLGDYLLNEQQVRTYFFGHKNYATGTCNSVPFASAQAGFASAVGLPSTTTWRDATTLTNATMTMIDTGIDGLAAVCASRQQFVQTLGQTYDTCIDRFYLISLGNTDWWNVMVYTHLMKHLEFICSTGFDVYQSNLDCIRKGETTDGTVYRACFYKFNATVNANPNNFCGATETFIGCIKDFFTIECNAYVGWMQCELERIGFAYDCYGLSC
;
A
#
# COMPACT_ATOMS: atom_id res chain seq x y z
N MET A 1 29.07 -46.70 6.50
CA MET A 1 29.23 -45.30 6.93
C MET A 1 28.14 -44.48 6.28
N LEU A 2 27.25 -43.90 7.09
CA LEU A 2 25.95 -43.37 6.71
C LEU A 2 25.91 -41.86 7.00
N ARG A 3 25.40 -41.07 6.04
CA ARG A 3 24.89 -39.67 6.15
C ARG A 3 25.98 -38.60 6.36
N PHE A 4 26.00 -37.47 5.66
CA PHE A 4 24.93 -36.49 5.50
C PHE A 4 24.96 -35.81 4.11
N ILE A 5 23.81 -35.80 3.44
CA ILE A 5 23.47 -34.82 2.40
C ILE A 5 22.74 -33.70 3.13
N VAL A 6 23.35 -32.52 3.18
CA VAL A 6 22.70 -31.31 3.70
C VAL A 6 21.67 -30.89 2.66
N GLY A 7 20.39 -30.96 3.05
CA GLY A 7 19.27 -30.53 2.23
C GLY A 7 19.34 -29.01 2.01
N LEU A 8 19.48 -28.61 0.75
CA LEU A 8 19.05 -27.30 0.28
C LEU A 8 17.53 -27.25 0.38
N SER A 9 17.01 -26.69 1.47
CA SER A 9 15.61 -26.28 1.53
C SER A 9 15.41 -25.17 0.51
N SER A 10 14.81 -25.55 -0.61
CA SER A 10 14.30 -24.65 -1.64
C SER A 10 13.28 -23.72 -1.00
N VAL A 11 13.69 -22.48 -0.69
CA VAL A 11 12.75 -21.39 -0.46
C VAL A 11 12.08 -21.14 -1.81
N VAL A 12 10.87 -21.66 -1.94
CA VAL A 12 9.98 -21.29 -3.04
C VAL A 12 9.72 -19.80 -2.89
N LEU A 13 10.46 -18.97 -3.63
CA LEU A 13 10.06 -17.59 -3.89
C LEU A 13 8.73 -17.70 -4.65
N ALA A 14 7.62 -17.54 -3.94
CA ALA A 14 6.40 -17.12 -4.58
C ALA A 14 6.71 -15.77 -5.22
N ALA A 15 6.83 -15.76 -6.55
CA ALA A 15 6.85 -14.54 -7.34
C ALA A 15 5.44 -13.93 -7.25
N ALA A 16 5.11 -13.35 -6.10
CA ALA A 16 4.14 -12.27 -6.07
C ALA A 16 4.75 -11.19 -6.96
N LEU A 17 4.02 -10.79 -8.00
CA LEU A 17 4.36 -9.62 -8.79
C LEU A 17 4.43 -8.44 -7.81
N PHE A 18 5.65 -8.06 -7.45
CA PHE A 18 5.92 -6.79 -6.76
C PHE A 18 5.25 -5.72 -7.60
N ASN A 19 4.17 -5.14 -7.09
CA ASN A 19 3.49 -4.07 -7.81
C ASN A 19 3.93 -2.74 -7.19
N PRO A 20 4.85 -2.01 -7.83
CA PRO A 20 5.72 -1.08 -7.12
C PRO A 20 5.22 0.38 -7.07
N LEU A 21 4.12 0.70 -7.74
CA LEU A 21 3.47 2.02 -7.70
C LEU A 21 2.67 2.27 -6.41
N LEU A 22 2.24 1.20 -5.77
CA LEU A 22 1.61 1.15 -4.46
C LEU A 22 2.09 -0.15 -3.86
N PRO A 23 3.16 -0.16 -3.03
CA PRO A 23 3.71 -1.41 -2.56
C PRO A 23 2.59 -2.25 -2.02
N THR A 24 2.31 -3.34 -2.73
CA THR A 24 1.37 -4.32 -2.20
C THR A 24 2.08 -4.80 -0.98
N LEU A 25 1.38 -4.73 0.11
CA LEU A 25 2.00 -4.69 1.42
C LEU A 25 2.68 -6.11 1.66
N GLY A 26 2.47 -7.10 0.77
CA GLY A 26 3.09 -8.43 0.77
C GLY A 26 4.60 -8.31 0.61
N ASP A 27 5.05 -7.16 0.14
CA ASP A 27 6.43 -6.71 0.09
C ASP A 27 7.01 -6.46 1.50
N TYR A 28 6.18 -6.16 2.51
CA TYR A 28 6.59 -6.00 3.91
C TYR A 28 6.88 -7.33 4.62
N LEU A 29 6.39 -8.46 4.07
CA LEU A 29 6.73 -9.83 4.51
C LEU A 29 6.57 -10.09 6.03
N LEU A 30 5.62 -9.41 6.69
CA LEU A 30 5.33 -9.58 8.11
C LEU A 30 4.56 -10.89 8.38
N ASN A 31 4.85 -11.55 9.50
CA ASN A 31 4.10 -12.73 9.95
C ASN A 31 2.85 -12.36 10.77
N GLU A 32 1.94 -13.32 10.98
CA GLU A 32 0.68 -13.09 11.70
C GLU A 32 0.86 -12.58 13.15
N GLN A 33 1.91 -13.03 13.84
CA GLN A 33 2.19 -12.61 15.22
C GLN A 33 2.66 -11.15 15.28
N GLN A 34 3.51 -10.75 14.33
CA GLN A 34 3.94 -9.36 14.14
C GLN A 34 2.73 -8.47 13.83
N VAL A 35 1.87 -8.90 12.92
CA VAL A 35 0.62 -8.21 12.59
C VAL A 35 -0.23 -7.97 13.84
N ARG A 36 -0.46 -9.01 14.65
CA ARG A 36 -1.23 -8.86 15.91
C ARG A 36 -0.56 -7.88 16.87
N THR A 37 0.77 -7.91 16.95
CA THR A 37 1.53 -7.08 17.90
C THR A 37 1.47 -5.60 17.51
N TYR A 38 1.68 -5.27 16.24
CA TYR A 38 1.80 -3.88 15.79
C TYR A 38 0.46 -3.19 15.60
N PHE A 39 -0.50 -3.90 15.01
CA PHE A 39 -1.74 -3.27 14.59
C PHE A 39 -2.87 -3.43 15.62
N PHE A 40 -2.83 -4.46 16.48
CA PHE A 40 -3.91 -4.72 17.44
C PHE A 40 -3.52 -4.41 18.90
N GLY A 41 -2.29 -4.00 19.17
CA GLY A 41 -1.77 -3.74 20.52
C GLY A 41 -2.29 -2.43 21.15
N HIS A 42 -2.77 -1.49 20.34
CA HIS A 42 -3.37 -0.23 20.79
C HIS A 42 -4.88 -0.28 20.47
N LYS A 43 -5.72 0.20 21.40
CA LYS A 43 -7.19 0.18 21.28
C LYS A 43 -7.68 1.06 20.11
N ASN A 44 -7.47 0.64 18.88
CA ASN A 44 -8.00 1.27 17.70
C ASN A 44 -9.14 0.38 17.20
N TYR A 45 -10.29 0.50 17.86
CA TYR A 45 -11.53 -0.05 17.32
C TYR A 45 -12.11 1.00 16.39
N ALA A 46 -12.63 0.59 15.22
CA ALA A 46 -13.45 1.48 14.41
C ALA A 46 -14.61 2.00 15.27
N THR A 47 -14.60 3.29 15.64
CA THR A 47 -15.64 3.88 16.49
C THR A 47 -16.84 4.40 15.70
N GLY A 48 -17.09 3.84 14.51
CA GLY A 48 -18.13 4.32 13.60
C GLY A 48 -18.79 3.21 12.78
N THR A 49 -19.92 3.54 12.16
CA THR A 49 -20.64 2.65 11.23
C THR A 49 -20.52 3.20 9.80
N CYS A 50 -20.07 2.36 8.86
CA CYS A 50 -20.15 2.66 7.44
C CYS A 50 -21.52 2.22 6.88
N ASN A 51 -22.17 3.07 6.09
CA ASN A 51 -23.39 2.67 5.40
C ASN A 51 -23.05 1.72 4.24
N SER A 52 -23.52 0.48 4.31
CA SER A 52 -23.17 -0.58 3.36
C SER A 52 -23.65 -0.32 1.94
N VAL A 53 -24.75 0.42 1.75
CA VAL A 53 -25.30 0.69 0.40
C VAL A 53 -24.45 1.70 -0.38
N PRO A 54 -24.14 2.91 0.14
CA PRO A 54 -23.18 3.81 -0.48
C PRO A 54 -21.80 3.18 -0.62
N PHE A 55 -21.37 2.37 0.35
CA PHE A 55 -20.08 1.68 0.25
C PHE A 55 -20.02 0.70 -0.91
N ALA A 56 -21.00 -0.19 -1.04
CA ALA A 56 -21.07 -1.10 -2.18
C ALA A 56 -21.15 -0.36 -3.52
N SER A 57 -21.94 0.73 -3.59
CA SER A 57 -22.03 1.57 -4.79
C SER A 57 -20.71 2.25 -5.15
N ALA A 58 -19.99 2.77 -4.16
CA ALA A 58 -18.69 3.41 -4.35
C ALA A 58 -17.64 2.40 -4.82
N GLN A 59 -17.61 1.20 -4.23
CA GLN A 59 -16.74 0.09 -4.68
C GLN A 59 -17.01 -0.28 -6.13
N ALA A 60 -18.27 -0.50 -6.47
CA ALA A 60 -18.67 -0.88 -7.82
C ALA A 60 -18.28 0.19 -8.86
N GLY A 61 -18.46 1.47 -8.52
CA GLY A 61 -18.08 2.60 -9.35
C GLY A 61 -16.57 2.69 -9.56
N PHE A 62 -15.78 2.56 -8.49
CA PHE A 62 -14.32 2.59 -8.57
C PHE A 62 -13.76 1.38 -9.33
N ALA A 63 -14.26 0.17 -9.07
CA ALA A 63 -13.86 -1.04 -9.78
C ALA A 63 -14.13 -0.91 -11.30
N SER A 64 -15.33 -0.44 -11.67
CA SER A 64 -15.68 -0.23 -13.08
C SER A 64 -14.78 0.82 -13.74
N ALA A 65 -14.44 1.88 -13.01
CA ALA A 65 -13.58 2.93 -13.52
C ALA A 65 -12.17 2.45 -13.84
N VAL A 66 -11.63 1.50 -13.09
CA VAL A 66 -10.32 0.88 -13.37
C VAL A 66 -10.41 -0.37 -14.27
N GLY A 67 -11.56 -0.58 -14.93
CA GLY A 67 -11.76 -1.65 -15.91
C GLY A 67 -12.05 -3.03 -15.32
N LEU A 68 -12.46 -3.10 -14.06
CA LEU A 68 -12.83 -4.34 -13.37
C LEU A 68 -14.37 -4.53 -13.33
N PRO A 69 -14.85 -5.77 -13.14
CA PRO A 69 -16.26 -6.02 -12.88
C PRO A 69 -16.77 -5.22 -11.67
N SER A 70 -18.00 -4.73 -11.73
CA SER A 70 -18.65 -4.02 -10.61
C SER A 70 -18.86 -4.89 -9.35
N THR A 71 -18.67 -6.21 -9.49
CA THR A 71 -18.67 -7.17 -8.37
C THR A 71 -17.35 -7.23 -7.62
N THR A 72 -16.27 -6.64 -8.16
CA THR A 72 -14.98 -6.56 -7.47
C THR A 72 -15.09 -5.59 -6.31
N THR A 73 -14.61 -6.00 -5.13
CA THR A 73 -14.73 -5.20 -3.91
C THR A 73 -13.37 -5.02 -3.23
N TRP A 74 -13.34 -4.30 -2.12
CA TRP A 74 -12.20 -4.21 -1.21
C TRP A 74 -11.65 -5.58 -0.76
N ARG A 75 -12.41 -6.67 -0.92
CA ARG A 75 -11.97 -8.06 -0.66
C ARG A 75 -11.00 -8.59 -1.71
N ASP A 76 -10.88 -7.89 -2.83
CA ASP A 76 -10.03 -8.21 -3.97
C ASP A 76 -8.92 -7.15 -4.09
N ALA A 77 -8.30 -6.77 -2.97
CA ALA A 77 -7.48 -5.58 -2.86
C ALA A 77 -6.31 -5.57 -3.85
N THR A 78 -5.61 -6.71 -4.00
CA THR A 78 -4.51 -6.84 -4.98
C THR A 78 -5.00 -6.65 -6.41
N THR A 79 -6.17 -7.20 -6.75
CA THR A 79 -6.77 -7.03 -8.08
C THR A 79 -7.11 -5.56 -8.34
N LEU A 80 -7.72 -4.89 -7.37
CA LEU A 80 -8.01 -3.45 -7.43
C LEU A 80 -6.74 -2.62 -7.59
N THR A 81 -5.72 -2.87 -6.77
CA THR A 81 -4.43 -2.18 -6.85
C THR A 81 -3.82 -2.36 -8.24
N ASN A 82 -3.72 -3.59 -8.73
CA ASN A 82 -3.12 -3.88 -10.03
C ASN A 82 -3.84 -3.19 -11.19
N ALA A 83 -5.17 -3.19 -11.19
CA ALA A 83 -5.96 -2.52 -12.23
C ALA A 83 -5.84 -0.99 -12.14
N THR A 84 -5.86 -0.43 -10.93
CA THR A 84 -5.64 1.00 -10.71
C THR A 84 -4.28 1.42 -11.27
N MET A 85 -3.23 0.64 -10.99
CA MET A 85 -1.89 0.92 -11.48
C MET A 85 -1.78 0.80 -12.99
N THR A 86 -2.37 -0.24 -13.57
CA THR A 86 -2.45 -0.41 -15.03
C THR A 86 -3.13 0.78 -15.70
N MET A 87 -4.14 1.38 -15.04
CA MET A 87 -4.79 2.57 -15.55
C MET A 87 -3.88 3.80 -15.46
N ILE A 88 -3.22 4.04 -14.32
CA ILE A 88 -2.26 5.14 -14.16
C ILE A 88 -1.11 5.02 -15.18
N ASP A 89 -0.68 3.79 -15.48
CA ASP A 89 0.38 3.47 -16.44
C ASP A 89 0.06 3.85 -17.89
N THR A 90 -1.20 4.18 -18.21
CA THR A 90 -1.58 4.71 -19.52
C THR A 90 -1.18 6.17 -19.72
N GLY A 91 -0.76 6.86 -18.66
CA GLY A 91 -0.29 8.24 -18.69
C GLY A 91 -1.12 9.17 -17.82
N ILE A 92 -0.95 10.48 -18.02
CA ILE A 92 -1.61 11.53 -17.22
C ILE A 92 -3.14 11.42 -17.29
N ASP A 93 -3.70 11.05 -18.45
CA ASP A 93 -5.14 10.86 -18.60
C ASP A 93 -5.65 9.71 -17.73
N GLY A 94 -4.88 8.62 -17.63
CA GLY A 94 -5.18 7.49 -16.75
C GLY A 94 -5.09 7.87 -15.27
N LEU A 95 -4.06 8.63 -14.89
CA LEU A 95 -3.93 9.20 -13.56
C LEU A 95 -5.13 10.09 -13.21
N ALA A 96 -5.51 11.01 -14.10
CA ALA A 96 -6.65 11.89 -13.91
C ALA A 96 -7.97 11.10 -13.79
N ALA A 97 -8.15 10.04 -14.57
CA ALA A 97 -9.32 9.17 -14.50
C ALA A 97 -9.42 8.43 -13.15
N VAL A 98 -8.31 7.89 -12.64
CA VAL A 98 -8.25 7.28 -11.31
C VAL A 98 -8.55 8.31 -10.23
N CYS A 99 -7.99 9.51 -10.32
CA CYS A 99 -8.23 10.57 -9.35
C CYS A 99 -9.67 11.09 -9.34
N ALA A 100 -10.29 11.25 -10.51
CA ALA A 100 -11.71 11.57 -10.62
C ALA A 100 -12.58 10.47 -9.99
N SER A 101 -12.23 9.21 -10.22
CA SER A 101 -12.95 8.05 -9.65
C SER A 101 -12.79 7.97 -8.14
N ARG A 102 -11.60 8.26 -7.62
CA ARG A 102 -11.36 8.39 -6.17
C ARG A 102 -12.15 9.54 -5.57
N GLN A 103 -12.25 10.67 -6.26
CA GLN A 103 -13.08 11.79 -5.81
C GLN A 103 -14.56 11.39 -5.73
N GLN A 104 -15.08 10.71 -6.74
CA GLN A 104 -16.46 10.19 -6.74
C GLN A 104 -16.69 9.17 -5.61
N PHE A 105 -15.69 8.31 -5.35
CA PHE A 105 -15.71 7.36 -4.24
C PHE A 105 -15.89 8.09 -2.91
N VAL A 106 -15.08 9.11 -2.64
CA VAL A 106 -15.18 9.91 -1.40
C VAL A 106 -16.50 10.67 -1.31
N GLN A 107 -16.95 11.28 -2.41
CA GLN A 107 -18.23 12.00 -2.43
C GLN A 107 -19.43 11.10 -2.12
N THR A 108 -19.40 9.85 -2.62
CA THR A 108 -20.45 8.86 -2.36
C THR A 108 -20.53 8.47 -0.89
N LEU A 109 -19.39 8.41 -0.19
CA LEU A 109 -19.34 8.03 1.23
C LEU A 109 -19.50 9.22 2.18
N GLY A 110 -19.15 10.42 1.72
CA GLY A 110 -19.19 11.65 2.51
C GLY A 110 -18.49 11.48 3.86
N GLN A 111 -19.19 11.81 4.94
CA GLN A 111 -18.67 11.75 6.31
C GLN A 111 -18.32 10.34 6.80
N THR A 112 -18.77 9.29 6.08
CA THR A 112 -18.46 7.89 6.45
C THR A 112 -17.19 7.36 5.80
N TYR A 113 -16.53 8.13 4.92
CA TYR A 113 -15.35 7.69 4.16
C TYR A 113 -14.29 7.05 5.06
N ASP A 114 -13.80 7.77 6.07
CA ASP A 114 -12.71 7.28 6.93
C ASP A 114 -13.09 6.01 7.69
N THR A 115 -14.36 5.87 8.10
CA THR A 115 -14.85 4.63 8.73
C THR A 115 -14.97 3.49 7.74
N CYS A 116 -15.42 3.75 6.51
CA CYS A 116 -15.63 2.73 5.47
C CYS A 116 -14.33 2.12 4.96
N ILE A 117 -13.22 2.87 4.96
CA ILE A 117 -11.90 2.36 4.56
C ILE A 117 -11.01 1.99 5.75
N ASP A 118 -11.51 2.12 6.98
CA ASP A 118 -10.78 1.77 8.19
C ASP A 118 -10.53 0.25 8.24
N ARG A 119 -9.28 -0.11 8.52
CA ARG A 119 -8.83 -1.49 8.57
C ARG A 119 -9.54 -2.32 9.64
N PHE A 120 -9.86 -1.74 10.80
CA PHE A 120 -10.55 -2.47 11.87
C PHE A 120 -12.03 -2.64 11.57
N TYR A 121 -12.65 -1.67 10.89
CA TYR A 121 -14.00 -1.82 10.36
C TYR A 121 -14.03 -2.94 9.32
N LEU A 122 -13.16 -2.90 8.31
CA LEU A 122 -13.15 -3.87 7.22
C LEU A 122 -12.88 -5.31 7.70
N ILE A 123 -11.91 -5.52 8.59
CA ILE A 123 -11.65 -6.86 9.15
C ILE A 123 -12.82 -7.37 10.00
N SER A 124 -13.58 -6.46 10.65
CA SER A 124 -14.76 -6.84 11.44
C SER A 124 -15.92 -7.39 10.60
N LEU A 125 -15.95 -7.10 9.29
CA LEU A 125 -16.96 -7.62 8.36
C LEU A 125 -16.73 -9.10 7.99
N GLY A 126 -15.64 -9.73 8.46
CA GLY A 126 -15.32 -11.14 8.21
C GLY A 126 -14.99 -11.46 6.75
N ASN A 127 -14.77 -12.73 6.41
CA ASN A 127 -14.51 -13.24 5.04
C ASN A 127 -13.34 -12.56 4.28
N THR A 128 -12.34 -12.13 5.02
CA THR A 128 -11.10 -11.52 4.51
C THR A 128 -10.01 -11.79 5.55
N ASP A 129 -8.77 -11.59 5.17
CA ASP A 129 -7.63 -11.59 6.07
C ASP A 129 -7.13 -10.16 6.30
N TRP A 130 -6.30 -9.99 7.34
CA TRP A 130 -5.69 -8.70 7.64
C TRP A 130 -4.87 -8.15 6.47
N TRP A 131 -4.32 -9.07 5.68
CA TRP A 131 -3.39 -8.78 4.61
C TRP A 131 -4.08 -8.02 3.48
N ASN A 132 -5.20 -8.55 3.00
CA ASN A 132 -6.05 -7.91 2.02
C ASN A 132 -6.58 -6.54 2.50
N VAL A 133 -7.01 -6.46 3.76
CA VAL A 133 -7.52 -5.21 4.34
C VAL A 133 -6.47 -4.11 4.31
N MET A 134 -5.24 -4.42 4.74
CA MET A 134 -4.16 -3.46 4.75
C MET A 134 -3.81 -2.97 3.33
N VAL A 135 -3.73 -3.88 2.34
CA VAL A 135 -3.49 -3.51 0.93
C VAL A 135 -4.56 -2.55 0.43
N TYR A 136 -5.83 -2.83 0.75
CA TYR A 136 -6.93 -1.98 0.35
C TYR A 136 -6.87 -0.59 1.01
N THR A 137 -6.64 -0.53 2.33
CA THR A 137 -6.53 0.75 3.05
C THR A 137 -5.35 1.58 2.54
N HIS A 138 -4.20 0.96 2.27
CA HIS A 138 -3.04 1.65 1.69
C HIS A 138 -3.34 2.18 0.28
N LEU A 139 -3.96 1.38 -0.59
CA LEU A 139 -4.40 1.84 -1.91
C LEU A 139 -5.21 3.14 -1.80
N MET A 140 -6.24 3.15 -0.93
CA MET A 140 -7.10 4.32 -0.80
C MET A 140 -6.39 5.54 -0.21
N LYS A 141 -5.47 5.34 0.74
CA LYS A 141 -4.69 6.43 1.38
C LYS A 141 -3.57 6.96 0.49
N HIS A 142 -2.92 6.12 -0.29
CA HIS A 142 -1.93 6.55 -1.26
C HIS A 142 -2.62 7.33 -2.39
N LEU A 143 -3.77 6.85 -2.90
CA LEU A 143 -4.56 7.62 -3.87
C LEU A 143 -5.08 8.94 -3.31
N GLU A 144 -5.39 9.02 -2.01
CA GLU A 144 -5.72 10.29 -1.35
C GLU A 144 -4.58 11.31 -1.51
N PHE A 145 -3.34 10.89 -1.27
CA PHE A 145 -2.18 11.75 -1.41
C PHE A 145 -1.83 12.07 -2.87
N ILE A 146 -1.74 11.04 -3.73
CA ILE A 146 -1.43 11.19 -5.17
C ILE A 146 -2.43 12.12 -5.85
N CYS A 147 -3.72 11.98 -5.55
CA CYS A 147 -4.77 12.78 -6.17
C CYS A 147 -5.02 14.14 -5.50
N SER A 148 -4.17 14.54 -4.55
CA SER A 148 -4.23 15.84 -3.89
C SER A 148 -2.85 16.51 -3.88
N THR A 149 -2.19 16.57 -2.73
CA THR A 149 -0.91 17.25 -2.53
C THR A 149 0.21 16.68 -3.40
N GLY A 150 0.19 15.38 -3.69
CA GLY A 150 1.19 14.71 -4.51
C GLY A 150 0.99 14.84 -6.02
N PHE A 151 -0.14 15.38 -6.48
CA PHE A 151 -0.57 15.25 -7.88
C PHE A 151 0.44 15.86 -8.86
N ASP A 152 0.86 17.10 -8.62
CA ASP A 152 1.76 17.83 -9.52
C ASP A 152 3.14 17.18 -9.62
N VAL A 153 3.65 16.67 -8.50
CA VAL A 153 4.93 15.96 -8.46
C VAL A 153 4.81 14.64 -9.20
N TYR A 154 3.73 13.88 -8.98
CA TYR A 154 3.52 12.59 -9.59
C TYR A 154 3.33 12.69 -11.11
N GLN A 155 2.42 13.55 -11.57
CA GLN A 155 2.14 13.69 -13.01
C GLN A 155 3.39 14.15 -13.79
N SER A 156 4.19 15.04 -13.20
CA SER A 156 5.36 15.61 -13.87
C SER A 156 6.55 14.64 -13.93
N ASN A 157 6.52 13.58 -13.12
CA ASN A 157 7.62 12.62 -12.99
C ASN A 157 7.17 11.17 -13.23
N LEU A 158 5.99 10.97 -13.82
CA LEU A 158 5.35 9.66 -13.96
C LEU A 158 6.29 8.60 -14.58
N ASP A 159 6.95 8.93 -15.69
CA ASP A 159 7.87 7.99 -16.35
C ASP A 159 9.07 7.61 -15.49
N CYS A 160 9.60 8.56 -14.71
CA CYS A 160 10.72 8.30 -13.81
C CYS A 160 10.30 7.41 -12.64
N ILE A 161 9.17 7.73 -12.02
CA ILE A 161 8.57 6.96 -10.94
C ILE A 161 8.36 5.52 -11.40
N ARG A 162 7.68 5.33 -12.53
CA ARG A 162 7.44 4.01 -13.14
C ARG A 162 8.73 3.26 -13.40
N LYS A 163 9.77 3.92 -13.93
CA LYS A 163 11.06 3.29 -14.19
C LYS A 163 11.74 2.84 -12.89
N GLY A 164 11.81 3.71 -11.88
CA GLY A 164 12.42 3.38 -10.58
C GLY A 164 11.72 2.20 -9.89
N GLU A 165 10.42 2.11 -10.08
CA GLU A 165 9.56 1.07 -9.53
C GLU A 165 9.68 -0.26 -10.29
N THR A 166 9.78 -0.24 -11.63
CA THR A 166 9.72 -1.46 -12.48
C THR A 166 11.06 -2.00 -12.97
N THR A 167 12.06 -1.14 -13.22
CA THR A 167 13.23 -1.49 -14.05
C THR A 167 14.52 -1.61 -13.24
N ASP A 168 14.69 -0.82 -12.17
CA ASP A 168 15.89 -0.81 -11.31
C ASP A 168 15.63 -1.37 -9.90
N GLY A 169 14.52 -2.12 -9.75
CA GLY A 169 13.89 -2.52 -8.49
C GLY A 169 14.70 -3.40 -7.53
N THR A 170 16.00 -3.63 -7.72
CA THR A 170 16.81 -4.32 -6.69
C THR A 170 17.06 -3.42 -5.48
N VAL A 171 17.29 -2.12 -5.67
CA VAL A 171 17.55 -1.17 -4.58
C VAL A 171 16.25 -0.76 -3.90
N TYR A 172 15.20 -0.47 -4.67
CA TYR A 172 13.85 -0.27 -4.14
C TYR A 172 13.39 -1.48 -3.31
N ARG A 173 13.51 -2.70 -3.85
CA ARG A 173 13.20 -3.94 -3.10
C ARG A 173 14.14 -4.17 -1.91
N ALA A 174 15.38 -3.69 -1.96
CA ALA A 174 16.30 -3.79 -0.83
C ALA A 174 15.80 -2.99 0.38
N CYS A 175 15.07 -1.89 0.18
CA CYS A 175 14.44 -1.16 1.28
C CYS A 175 13.43 -2.06 2.02
N PHE A 176 12.57 -2.78 1.29
CA PHE A 176 11.62 -3.74 1.87
C PHE A 176 12.31 -4.92 2.55
N TYR A 177 13.35 -5.48 1.93
CA TYR A 177 14.11 -6.58 2.54
C TYR A 177 14.80 -6.15 3.84
N LYS A 178 15.39 -4.95 3.87
CA LYS A 178 16.01 -4.39 5.07
C LYS A 178 14.98 -4.11 6.16
N PHE A 179 13.82 -3.58 5.80
CA PHE A 179 12.69 -3.39 6.72
C PHE A 179 12.30 -4.72 7.36
N ASN A 180 11.98 -5.73 6.55
CA ASN A 180 11.57 -7.04 7.02
C ASN A 180 12.64 -7.69 7.91
N ALA A 181 13.91 -7.65 7.49
CA ALA A 181 15.02 -8.17 8.30
C ALA A 181 15.12 -7.47 9.67
N THR A 182 14.93 -6.15 9.72
CA THR A 182 14.99 -5.36 10.96
C THR A 182 13.84 -5.70 11.90
N VAL A 183 12.61 -5.80 11.36
CA VAL A 183 11.41 -6.14 12.14
C VAL A 183 11.46 -7.58 12.65
N ASN A 184 12.02 -8.52 11.87
CA ASN A 184 12.24 -9.90 12.32
C ASN A 184 13.32 -10.00 13.41
N ALA A 185 14.39 -9.22 13.30
CA ALA A 185 15.48 -9.23 14.28
C ALA A 185 15.07 -8.59 15.61
N ASN A 186 14.30 -7.49 15.56
CA ASN A 186 13.79 -6.82 16.74
C ASN A 186 12.34 -6.35 16.53
N PRO A 187 11.36 -7.21 16.88
CA PRO A 187 9.96 -6.88 16.71
C PRO A 187 9.52 -5.60 17.43
N ASN A 188 10.14 -5.24 18.55
CA ASN A 188 9.77 -4.04 19.31
C ASN A 188 10.22 -2.72 18.64
N ASN A 189 11.09 -2.79 17.63
CA ASN A 189 11.58 -1.62 16.90
C ASN A 189 10.81 -1.36 15.59
N PHE A 190 9.54 -1.75 15.52
CA PHE A 190 8.72 -1.62 14.31
C PHE A 190 8.78 -0.19 13.74
N CYS A 191 8.46 0.83 14.55
CA CYS A 191 8.45 2.21 14.05
C CYS A 191 9.83 2.78 13.72
N GLY A 192 10.89 2.36 14.41
CA GLY A 192 12.26 2.71 14.02
C GLY A 192 12.69 2.05 12.71
N ALA A 193 12.23 0.81 12.47
CA ALA A 193 12.41 0.14 11.20
C ALA A 193 11.62 0.84 10.08
N THR A 194 10.40 1.30 10.36
CA THR A 194 9.59 2.08 9.42
C THR A 194 10.25 3.41 9.06
N GLU A 195 10.78 4.17 10.03
CA GLU A 195 11.52 5.42 9.74
C GLU A 195 12.73 5.16 8.83
N THR A 196 13.47 4.08 9.09
CA THR A 196 14.62 3.67 8.25
C THR A 196 14.17 3.25 6.85
N PHE A 197 13.00 2.62 6.74
CA PHE A 197 12.42 2.17 5.48
C PHE A 197 11.99 3.36 4.61
N ILE A 198 11.20 4.29 5.15
CA ILE A 198 10.73 5.45 4.38
C ILE A 198 11.91 6.35 3.98
N GLY A 199 12.95 6.47 4.80
CA GLY A 199 14.20 7.14 4.44
C GLY A 199 14.94 6.45 3.29
N CYS A 200 14.97 5.12 3.27
CA CYS A 200 15.56 4.35 2.17
C CYS A 200 14.82 4.60 0.83
N ILE A 201 13.49 4.63 0.87
CA ILE A 201 12.65 4.96 -0.29
C ILE A 201 12.91 6.39 -0.76
N LYS A 202 12.95 7.36 0.18
CA LYS A 202 13.28 8.77 -0.10
C LYS A 202 14.60 8.91 -0.84
N ASP A 203 15.66 8.29 -0.32
CA ASP A 203 17.01 8.40 -0.87
C ASP A 203 17.07 7.79 -2.28
N PHE A 204 16.45 6.63 -2.48
CA PHE A 204 16.37 5.97 -3.78
C PHE A 204 15.73 6.89 -4.84
N PHE A 205 14.52 7.38 -4.59
CA PHE A 205 13.82 8.23 -5.57
C PHE A 205 14.40 9.64 -5.69
N THR A 206 15.12 10.13 -4.68
CA THR A 206 15.90 11.37 -4.78
C THR A 206 17.02 11.23 -5.80
N ILE A 207 17.70 10.08 -5.80
CA ILE A 207 18.81 9.78 -6.71
C ILE A 207 18.29 9.44 -8.12
N GLU A 208 17.29 8.57 -8.21
CA GLU A 208 16.78 8.10 -9.51
C GLU A 208 15.97 9.15 -10.26
N CYS A 209 15.24 9.99 -9.52
CA CYS A 209 14.39 11.04 -10.09
C CYS A 209 14.87 12.43 -9.65
N ASN A 210 14.40 12.91 -8.51
CA ASN A 210 14.78 14.19 -7.92
C ASN A 210 14.24 14.32 -6.50
N ALA A 211 14.66 15.36 -5.79
CA ALA A 211 14.29 15.61 -4.39
C ALA A 211 12.77 15.69 -4.15
N TYR A 212 11.99 16.20 -5.11
CA TYR A 212 10.53 16.28 -4.96
C TYR A 212 9.88 14.89 -5.03
N VAL A 213 10.33 14.04 -5.95
CA VAL A 213 9.87 12.66 -6.05
C VAL A 213 10.30 11.85 -4.82
N GLY A 214 11.53 12.05 -4.34
CA GLY A 214 12.00 11.43 -3.09
C GLY A 214 11.14 11.79 -1.89
N TRP A 215 10.84 13.08 -1.71
CA TRP A 215 9.91 13.53 -0.66
C TRP A 215 8.51 12.94 -0.84
N MET A 216 7.97 12.95 -2.05
CA MET A 216 6.64 12.43 -2.34
C MET A 216 6.53 10.94 -2.00
N GLN A 217 7.49 10.13 -2.44
CA GLN A 217 7.52 8.69 -2.21
C GLN A 217 7.71 8.36 -0.72
N CYS A 218 8.46 9.19 0.01
CA CYS A 218 8.53 9.11 1.47
C CYS A 218 7.16 9.38 2.12
N GLU A 219 6.47 10.45 1.71
CA GLU A 219 5.16 10.81 2.26
C GLU A 219 4.09 9.75 2.00
N LEU A 220 4.14 9.11 0.83
CA LEU A 220 3.25 7.98 0.51
C LEU A 220 3.35 6.88 1.57
N GLU A 221 4.55 6.40 1.84
CA GLU A 221 4.76 5.36 2.84
C GLU A 221 4.50 5.86 4.27
N ARG A 222 4.89 7.11 4.58
CA ARG A 222 4.63 7.73 5.88
C ARG A 222 3.14 7.74 6.21
N ILE A 223 2.29 8.09 5.24
CA ILE A 223 0.83 8.10 5.40
C ILE A 223 0.27 6.69 5.58
N GLY A 224 0.82 5.69 4.87
CA GLY A 224 0.45 4.28 5.04
C GLY A 224 0.65 3.79 6.48
N PHE A 225 1.74 4.22 7.13
CA PHE A 225 2.08 3.82 8.51
C PHE A 225 1.67 4.82 9.60
N ALA A 226 1.04 5.94 9.26
CA ALA A 226 0.78 7.04 10.20
C ALA A 226 -0.10 6.64 11.40
N TYR A 227 -0.99 5.65 11.23
CA TYR A 227 -1.84 5.14 12.31
C TYR A 227 -1.14 4.15 13.25
N ASP A 228 0.02 3.65 12.87
CA ASP A 228 0.81 2.66 13.62
C ASP A 228 2.04 3.28 14.28
N CYS A 229 2.64 4.25 13.59
CA CYS A 229 3.88 4.87 13.98
C CYS A 229 3.73 6.39 13.99
N TYR A 230 3.56 6.92 15.19
CA TYR A 230 3.52 8.37 15.41
C TYR A 230 4.91 8.98 15.28
N GLY A 231 5.00 10.15 14.64
CA GLY A 231 6.23 10.93 14.54
C GLY A 231 7.18 10.54 13.41
N LEU A 232 6.73 9.70 12.45
CA LEU A 232 7.50 9.44 11.23
C LEU A 232 7.74 10.72 10.44
N SER A 233 8.89 10.84 9.78
CA SER A 233 9.28 12.07 9.08
C SER A 233 9.88 11.87 7.69
N CYS A 234 9.60 12.86 6.83
CA CYS A 234 10.11 13.04 5.47
C CYS A 234 10.53 14.51 5.31
#